data_AF-A0AAJ6B450-F1
#
_entry.id   AF-A0AAJ6B450-F1
#
_cell.length_a   1.000
_cell.length_b   1.000
_cell.length_c   1.000
_cell.angle_alpha   90.00
_cell.angle_beta   90.00
_cell.angle_gamma   90.00
#
_symmetry.space_group_name_H-M   'P 1'
#
loop_
_entity.id
_entity.type
_entity.pdbx_description
1 polymer ?
#
loop_
_entity_poly.entity_id
_entity_poly.type
_entity_poly.pdbx_seq_one_letter_code
_entity_poly.pdbx_strand_id
1 'polypeptide(L)'
;MVEQHQGHISPDSQWSTYEANVQSYRGLSMSAQSLYLAVGAILLGVGDKLPFFTVLVLAMVTTWYVFFPVIFARCAIVDFHKFDLGSRYNAHGEVRESRDDSRLSERAYANLWRGRALRARVASHIDMPAGQRFRTMRQTRLKLDLFIPVSVTVVWVVFALYILLSH
;
A
#
# COMPACT_ATOMS: atom_id res chain seq x y z
N MET A 1 -11.99 -22.52 -36.23
CA MET A 1 -10.66 -22.56 -35.59
C MET A 1 -10.45 -21.21 -34.93
N VAL A 2 -10.65 -21.15 -33.61
CA VAL A 2 -10.47 -19.92 -32.83
C VAL A 2 -9.07 -20.00 -32.24
N GLU A 3 -8.13 -19.22 -32.78
CA GLU A 3 -6.78 -19.12 -32.25
C GLU A 3 -6.84 -18.53 -30.84
N GLN A 4 -6.51 -19.37 -29.86
CA GLN A 4 -6.13 -18.93 -28.52
C GLN A 4 -4.80 -18.17 -28.64
N HIS A 5 -4.86 -16.86 -28.84
CA HIS A 5 -3.77 -15.97 -28.46
C HIS A 5 -3.77 -15.87 -26.93
N GLN A 6 -3.25 -16.91 -26.28
CA GLN A 6 -2.62 -16.78 -24.98
C GLN A 6 -1.43 -15.83 -25.15
N GLY A 7 -1.70 -14.54 -25.01
CA GLY A 7 -0.65 -13.55 -24.82
C GLY A 7 0.13 -13.96 -23.59
N HIS A 8 1.32 -14.48 -23.81
CA HIS A 8 2.33 -14.72 -22.78
C HIS A 8 2.51 -13.41 -22.01
N ILE A 9 1.91 -13.32 -20.82
CA ILE A 9 2.23 -12.27 -19.86
C ILE A 9 3.69 -12.53 -19.49
N SER A 10 4.62 -11.65 -19.88
CA SER A 10 6.03 -11.78 -19.52
C SER A 10 6.15 -11.80 -17.98
N PRO A 11 6.50 -12.92 -17.33
CA PRO A 11 6.25 -13.04 -15.89
C PRO A 11 7.26 -12.32 -14.98
N ASP A 12 8.45 -11.93 -15.45
CA ASP A 12 9.58 -12.02 -14.51
C ASP A 12 10.29 -10.74 -14.06
N SER A 13 10.08 -9.55 -14.65
CA SER A 13 10.90 -8.38 -14.27
C SER A 13 10.21 -7.35 -13.37
N GLN A 14 8.97 -6.96 -13.69
CA GLN A 14 8.28 -5.90 -12.93
C GLN A 14 7.65 -6.46 -11.65
N TRP A 15 7.01 -7.63 -11.73
CA TRP A 15 6.44 -8.31 -10.56
C TRP A 15 7.52 -8.65 -9.52
N SER A 16 8.63 -9.24 -9.97
CA SER A 16 9.76 -9.59 -9.10
C SER A 16 10.38 -8.35 -8.45
N THR A 17 10.53 -7.25 -9.20
CA THR A 17 10.99 -5.96 -8.67
C THR A 17 10.03 -5.43 -7.61
N TYR A 18 8.72 -5.52 -7.82
CA TYR A 18 7.72 -5.12 -6.83
C TYR A 18 7.74 -6.01 -5.58
N GLU A 19 7.90 -7.32 -5.74
CA GLU A 19 7.98 -8.27 -4.64
C GLU A 19 9.27 -8.09 -3.81
N ALA A 20 10.40 -7.85 -4.47
CA ALA A 20 11.67 -7.49 -3.84
C ALA A 20 11.58 -6.15 -3.08
N ASN A 21 10.90 -5.16 -3.65
CA ASN A 21 10.64 -3.88 -2.99
C ASN A 21 9.77 -4.06 -1.74
N VAL A 22 8.84 -5.02 -1.74
CA VAL A 22 7.99 -5.33 -0.57
C VAL A 22 8.77 -6.02 0.54
N GLN A 23 9.64 -6.97 0.22
CA GLN A 23 10.49 -7.63 1.23
C GLN A 23 11.49 -6.64 1.82
N SER A 24 12.12 -5.83 0.97
CA SER A 24 13.00 -4.73 1.38
C SER A 24 12.26 -3.73 2.27
N TYR A 25 11.02 -3.40 1.92
CA TYR A 25 10.15 -2.54 2.72
C TYR A 25 9.85 -3.12 4.11
N ARG A 26 9.52 -4.41 4.22
CA ARG A 26 9.25 -5.05 5.52
C ARG A 26 10.51 -5.04 6.39
N GLY A 27 11.67 -5.32 5.81
CA GLY A 27 12.95 -5.22 6.51
C GLY A 27 13.26 -3.79 6.96
N LEU A 28 13.20 -2.81 6.04
CA LEU A 28 13.52 -1.41 6.33
C LEU A 28 12.56 -0.78 7.34
N SER A 29 11.27 -1.09 7.26
CA SER A 29 10.28 -0.57 8.22
C SER A 29 10.52 -1.11 9.62
N MET A 30 10.78 -2.41 9.79
CA MET A 30 11.10 -2.98 11.10
C MET A 30 12.42 -2.45 11.66
N SER A 31 13.46 -2.31 10.82
CA SER A 31 14.74 -1.76 11.24
C SER A 31 14.64 -0.29 11.66
N ALA A 32 13.94 0.54 10.88
CA ALA A 32 13.71 1.94 11.21
C ALA A 32 12.92 2.10 12.51
N GLN A 33 11.87 1.29 12.72
CA GLN A 33 11.07 1.33 13.94
C GLN A 33 11.84 0.85 15.17
N SER A 34 12.66 -0.18 15.02
CA SER A 34 13.58 -0.63 16.07
C SER A 34 14.58 0.47 16.45
N LEU A 35 15.12 1.18 15.46
CA LEU A 35 16.02 2.32 15.69
C LEU A 35 15.30 3.45 16.44
N TYR A 36 14.10 3.84 16.02
CA TYR A 36 13.34 4.89 16.70
C TYR A 36 12.99 4.50 18.13
N LEU A 37 12.62 3.24 18.39
CA LEU A 37 12.37 2.76 19.75
C LEU A 37 13.64 2.80 20.60
N ALA A 38 14.77 2.34 20.08
CA ALA A 38 16.05 2.36 20.79
C ALA A 38 16.48 3.80 21.13
N VAL A 39 16.43 4.70 20.15
CA VAL A 39 16.75 6.13 20.35
C VAL A 39 15.78 6.78 21.33
N GLY A 40 14.48 6.50 21.21
CA GLY A 40 13.47 7.00 22.14
C GLY A 40 13.71 6.54 23.58
N ALA A 41 14.06 5.26 23.77
CA ALA A 41 14.37 4.71 25.10
C ALA A 41 15.63 5.33 25.71
N ILE A 42 16.69 5.51 24.91
CA ILE A 42 17.92 6.19 25.36
C ILE A 42 17.62 7.62 25.81
N LEU A 43 16.84 8.36 25.02
CA LEU A 43 16.51 9.76 25.32
C LEU A 43 15.67 9.91 26.59
N LEU A 44 14.76 8.97 26.88
CA LEU A 44 14.04 8.94 28.16
C LEU A 44 14.97 8.75 29.36
N GLY A 45 16.04 7.96 29.20
CA GLY A 45 17.05 7.74 30.25
C GLY A 45 17.82 9.00 30.63
N VAL A 46 17.81 10.04 29.78
CA VAL A 46 18.46 11.34 30.03
C VAL A 46 17.57 12.29 30.83
N GLY A 47 16.29 11.93 31.07
CA GLY A 47 15.35 12.65 31.92
C GLY A 47 14.42 13.63 31.18
N ASP A 48 14.67 13.91 29.90
CA ASP A 48 13.83 14.79 29.09
C ASP A 48 12.78 14.02 28.27
N LYS A 49 11.50 14.37 28.46
CA LYS A 49 10.36 13.71 27.80
C LYS A 49 10.12 14.22 26.37
N LEU A 50 10.46 15.48 26.09
CA LEU A 50 10.16 16.15 24.82
C LEU A 50 10.88 15.51 23.61
N PRO A 51 12.15 15.10 23.71
CA PRO A 51 12.84 14.36 22.66
C PRO A 51 12.17 13.01 22.33
N PHE A 52 11.68 12.29 23.34
CA PHE A 52 10.95 11.04 23.13
C PHE A 52 9.70 11.25 22.27
N PHE A 53 8.87 12.25 22.59
CA PHE A 53 7.67 12.53 21.80
C PHE A 53 8.01 12.98 20.38
N THR A 54 9.14 13.66 20.19
CA THR A 54 9.62 14.03 18.85
C THR A 54 9.97 12.78 18.03
N VAL A 55 10.66 11.81 18.64
CA VAL A 55 10.98 10.53 17.99
C VAL A 55 9.71 9.71 17.71
N LEU A 56 8.74 9.71 18.62
CA LEU A 56 7.43 9.09 18.40
C LEU A 56 6.73 9.69 17.18
N VAL A 57 6.67 11.01 17.07
CA VAL A 57 6.04 11.69 15.93
C VAL A 57 6.75 11.32 14.63
N LEU A 58 8.10 11.32 14.61
CA LEU A 58 8.86 10.87 13.46
C LEU A 58 8.54 9.40 13.12
N ALA A 59 8.50 8.51 14.11
CA ALA A 59 8.17 7.10 13.90
C ALA A 59 6.76 6.92 13.32
N MET A 60 5.78 7.72 13.75
CA MET A 60 4.43 7.74 13.19
C MET A 60 4.40 8.26 11.75
N VAL A 61 5.10 9.36 11.47
CA VAL A 61 5.21 9.92 10.11
C VAL A 61 5.82 8.88 9.17
N THR A 62 6.92 8.24 9.55
CA THR A 62 7.54 7.21 8.71
C THR A 62 6.59 6.03 8.50
N THR A 63 5.84 5.60 9.53
CA THR A 63 4.87 4.50 9.44
C THR A 63 3.68 4.82 8.52
N TRP A 64 3.09 6.00 8.63
CA TRP A 64 1.83 6.30 7.96
C TRP A 64 2.00 7.11 6.67
N TYR A 65 3.03 7.94 6.55
CA TYR A 65 3.26 8.77 5.35
C TYR A 65 4.25 8.15 4.37
N VAL A 66 5.29 7.46 4.85
CA VAL A 66 6.25 6.82 3.96
C VAL A 66 5.78 5.41 3.61
N PHE A 67 5.36 4.66 4.62
CA PHE A 67 5.18 3.22 4.48
C PHE A 67 3.77 2.80 4.03
N PHE A 68 2.71 3.44 4.51
CA PHE A 68 1.34 3.11 4.09
C PHE A 68 1.08 3.29 2.57
N PRO A 69 1.56 4.35 1.88
CA PRO A 69 1.35 4.48 0.44
C PRO A 69 1.97 3.35 -0.38
N VAL A 70 3.09 2.78 0.10
CA VAL A 70 3.76 1.65 -0.56
C VAL A 70 2.91 0.38 -0.45
N ILE A 71 2.40 0.06 0.75
CA ILE A 71 1.46 -1.06 0.95
C ILE A 71 0.24 -0.92 0.03
N PHE A 72 -0.31 0.29 -0.03
CA PHE A 72 -1.47 0.57 -0.83
C PHE A 72 -1.20 0.38 -2.33
N ALA A 73 -0.11 0.99 -2.84
CA ALA A 73 0.25 0.92 -4.25
C ALA A 73 0.42 -0.54 -4.71
N ARG A 74 1.02 -1.40 -3.87
CA ARG A 74 1.12 -2.84 -4.11
C ARG A 74 -0.25 -3.48 -4.32
N CYS A 75 -1.20 -3.22 -3.42
CA CYS A 75 -2.54 -3.79 -3.54
C CYS A 75 -3.20 -3.37 -4.86
N ALA A 76 -3.03 -2.11 -5.25
CA ALA A 76 -3.57 -1.58 -6.50
C ALA A 76 -2.89 -2.18 -7.75
N ILE A 77 -1.57 -2.40 -7.75
CA ILE A 77 -0.85 -3.02 -8.87
C ILE A 77 -1.30 -4.48 -9.07
N VAL A 78 -1.44 -5.22 -7.98
CA VAL A 78 -1.93 -6.61 -8.04
C VAL A 78 -3.32 -6.67 -8.66
N ASP A 79 -4.22 -5.76 -8.26
CA ASP A 79 -5.56 -5.67 -8.84
C ASP A 79 -5.50 -5.28 -10.32
N PHE A 80 -4.61 -4.34 -10.69
CA PHE A 80 -4.40 -3.92 -12.07
C PHE A 80 -4.06 -5.07 -13.01
N HIS A 81 -3.10 -5.92 -12.63
CA HIS A 81 -2.70 -7.08 -13.43
C HIS A 81 -3.70 -8.23 -13.37
N LYS A 82 -4.26 -8.50 -12.18
CA LYS A 82 -5.19 -9.62 -12.00
C LYS A 82 -6.47 -9.46 -12.83
N PHE A 83 -6.97 -8.23 -12.94
CA PHE A 83 -8.18 -7.93 -13.72
C PHE A 83 -7.86 -7.42 -15.13
N ASP A 84 -6.58 -7.42 -15.53
CA ASP A 84 -6.10 -6.90 -16.82
C ASP A 84 -6.68 -5.51 -17.15
N LEU A 85 -6.63 -4.61 -16.16
CA LEU A 85 -7.30 -3.30 -16.25
C LEU A 85 -6.68 -2.41 -17.35
N GLY A 86 -5.39 -2.61 -17.65
CA GLY A 86 -4.68 -1.85 -18.67
C GLY A 86 -5.17 -2.08 -20.09
N SER A 87 -5.74 -3.26 -20.38
CA SER A 87 -6.29 -3.58 -21.70
C SER A 87 -7.74 -3.14 -21.86
N ARG A 88 -8.50 -3.18 -20.75
CA ARG A 88 -9.95 -2.95 -20.68
C ARG A 88 -10.36 -1.50 -20.49
N TYR A 89 -9.52 -0.70 -19.84
CA TYR A 89 -9.84 0.68 -19.48
C TYR A 89 -8.87 1.67 -20.13
N ASN A 90 -9.37 2.87 -20.41
CA ASN A 90 -8.57 3.99 -20.91
C ASN A 90 -7.92 4.79 -19.76
N ALA A 91 -7.11 5.79 -20.09
CA ALA A 91 -6.46 6.67 -19.09
C ALA A 91 -7.44 7.45 -18.19
N HIS A 92 -8.72 7.58 -18.59
CA HIS A 92 -9.77 8.26 -17.83
C HIS A 92 -10.60 7.30 -16.95
N GLY A 93 -10.35 5.99 -17.04
CA GLY A 93 -11.03 4.96 -16.27
C GLY A 93 -12.37 4.52 -16.87
N GLU A 94 -12.59 4.79 -18.15
CA GLU A 94 -13.75 4.36 -18.93
C GLU A 94 -13.41 3.08 -19.70
N VAL A 95 -14.45 2.32 -20.07
CA VAL A 95 -14.27 1.10 -20.87
C VAL A 95 -13.72 1.49 -22.23
N ARG A 96 -12.68 0.77 -22.67
CA ARG A 96 -12.00 1.04 -23.92
C ARG A 96 -12.83 0.55 -25.10
N GLU A 97 -13.28 1.47 -25.94
CA GLU A 97 -14.10 1.17 -27.12
C GLU A 97 -13.25 1.04 -28.39
N SER A 98 -12.13 1.79 -28.46
CA SER A 98 -11.24 1.79 -29.62
C SER A 98 -9.80 1.38 -29.30
N ARG A 99 -9.11 0.85 -30.31
CA ARG A 99 -7.68 0.52 -30.21
C ARG A 99 -6.81 1.77 -30.09
N ASP A 100 -7.29 2.93 -30.52
CA ASP A 100 -6.57 4.20 -30.47
C ASP A 100 -6.64 4.87 -29.08
N ASP A 101 -7.53 4.41 -28.20
CA ASP A 101 -7.64 4.95 -26.86
C ASP A 101 -6.38 4.66 -26.03
N SER A 102 -5.90 5.70 -25.34
CA SER A 102 -4.76 5.58 -24.42
C SER A 102 -5.06 4.55 -23.33
N ARG A 103 -4.18 3.56 -23.19
CA ARG A 103 -4.32 2.51 -22.17
C ARG A 103 -4.19 3.08 -20.77
N LEU A 104 -4.99 2.54 -19.84
CA LEU A 104 -4.84 2.82 -18.42
C LEU A 104 -3.42 2.46 -17.98
N SER A 105 -2.66 3.44 -17.47
CA SER A 105 -1.31 3.18 -16.97
C SER A 105 -1.35 2.65 -15.53
N GLU A 106 -0.52 1.64 -15.26
CA GLU A 106 -0.37 1.07 -13.93
C GLU A 106 -0.02 2.14 -12.89
N ARG A 107 0.92 3.04 -13.22
CA ARG A 107 1.37 4.12 -12.33
C ARG A 107 0.23 5.08 -11.96
N ALA A 108 -0.65 5.41 -12.92
CA ALA A 108 -1.81 6.27 -12.63
C ALA A 108 -2.82 5.57 -11.71
N TYR A 109 -3.03 4.27 -11.93
CA TYR A 109 -3.95 3.46 -11.11
C TYR A 109 -3.42 3.18 -9.69
N ALA A 110 -2.13 2.90 -9.56
CA ALA A 110 -1.46 2.53 -8.32
C ALA A 110 -1.20 3.71 -7.37
N ASN A 111 -1.25 4.95 -7.88
CA ASN A 111 -1.07 6.13 -7.06
C ASN A 111 -2.16 6.23 -5.97
N LEU A 112 -1.75 6.28 -4.69
CA LEU A 112 -2.67 6.33 -3.56
C LEU A 112 -3.64 7.51 -3.67
N TRP A 113 -3.11 8.71 -3.88
CA TRP A 113 -3.87 9.96 -3.84
C TRP A 113 -4.53 10.26 -5.19
N ARG A 114 -3.73 10.31 -6.26
CA ARG A 114 -4.21 10.70 -7.60
C ARG A 114 -5.04 9.62 -8.28
N GLY A 115 -4.79 8.34 -7.97
CA GLY A 115 -5.52 7.21 -8.54
C GLY A 115 -6.87 6.94 -7.89
N ARG A 116 -7.24 7.65 -6.81
CA ARG A 116 -8.49 7.38 -6.07
C ARG A 116 -9.73 7.59 -6.91
N ALA A 117 -9.82 8.71 -7.64
CA ALA A 117 -10.96 9.00 -8.51
C ALA A 117 -11.02 8.01 -9.68
N LEU A 118 -9.87 7.67 -10.26
CA LEU A 118 -9.74 6.71 -11.36
C LEU A 118 -10.23 5.31 -10.95
N ARG A 119 -9.84 4.84 -9.76
CA ARG A 119 -10.30 3.56 -9.22
C ARG A 119 -11.81 3.53 -8.96
N ALA A 120 -12.39 4.63 -8.48
CA ALA A 120 -13.83 4.72 -8.25
C ALA A 120 -14.61 4.61 -9.57
N ARG A 121 -14.10 5.24 -10.64
CA ARG A 121 -14.67 5.12 -12.00
C ARG A 121 -14.51 3.72 -12.57
N VAL A 122 -13.33 3.12 -12.47
CA VAL A 122 -13.15 1.73 -12.94
C VAL A 122 -14.08 0.78 -12.18
N ALA A 123 -14.22 0.94 -10.87
CA ALA A 123 -15.09 0.12 -10.04
C ALA A 123 -16.59 0.22 -10.39
N SER A 124 -17.05 1.35 -10.94
CA SER A 124 -18.46 1.50 -11.36
C SER A 124 -18.79 0.77 -12.67
N HIS A 125 -17.77 0.40 -13.45
CA HIS A 125 -17.92 -0.25 -14.75
C HIS A 125 -17.60 -1.75 -14.73
N ILE A 126 -17.29 -2.33 -13.56
CA ILE A 126 -17.00 -3.75 -13.46
C ILE A 126 -18.29 -4.48 -13.09
N ASP A 127 -18.90 -5.10 -14.10
CA ASP A 127 -20.02 -6.02 -13.93
C ASP A 127 -19.56 -7.23 -13.12
N MET A 128 -20.03 -7.31 -11.88
CA MET A 128 -19.83 -8.49 -11.05
C MET A 128 -20.94 -9.52 -11.32
N PRO A 129 -20.61 -10.82 -11.28
CA PRO A 129 -21.62 -11.87 -11.24
C PRO A 129 -22.64 -11.60 -10.12
N ALA A 130 -23.92 -11.78 -10.44
CA ALA A 130 -25.11 -11.41 -9.66
C ALA A 130 -24.90 -11.47 -8.13
N GLY A 131 -24.94 -10.29 -7.48
CA GLY A 131 -25.01 -10.15 -6.02
C GLY A 131 -23.66 -9.96 -5.29
N GLN A 132 -22.52 -10.09 -5.97
CA GLN A 132 -21.23 -9.77 -5.35
C GLN A 132 -20.86 -8.30 -5.63
N ARG A 133 -20.51 -7.55 -4.58
CA ARG A 133 -19.98 -6.19 -4.74
C ARG A 133 -18.57 -6.26 -5.30
N PHE A 134 -18.26 -5.39 -6.29
CA PHE A 134 -17.05 -4.58 -6.53
C PHE A 134 -15.93 -4.66 -5.47
N ARG A 135 -15.51 -5.82 -4.96
CA ARG A 135 -14.63 -5.93 -3.80
C ARG A 135 -13.20 -5.78 -4.31
N THR A 136 -12.95 -4.58 -4.85
CA THR A 136 -11.62 -3.98 -4.85
C THR A 136 -11.02 -4.26 -3.49
N MET A 137 -9.83 -4.83 -3.48
CA MET A 137 -9.20 -5.42 -2.32
C MET A 137 -9.87 -6.72 -1.84
N ARG A 138 -9.07 -7.80 -1.89
CA ARG A 138 -9.01 -8.68 -0.73
C ARG A 138 -8.63 -7.78 0.46
N GLN A 139 -9.64 -7.28 1.18
CA GLN A 139 -9.47 -6.67 2.51
C GLN A 139 -8.52 -7.52 3.36
N THR A 140 -8.47 -8.83 3.15
CA THR A 140 -7.50 -9.76 3.76
C THR A 140 -6.03 -9.42 3.51
N ARG A 141 -5.64 -9.02 2.29
CA ARG A 141 -4.23 -8.71 1.97
C ARG A 141 -3.84 -7.33 2.50
N LEU A 142 -4.74 -6.35 2.39
CA LEU A 142 -4.56 -5.07 3.06
C LEU A 142 -4.51 -5.24 4.58
N LYS A 143 -5.37 -6.06 5.18
CA LYS A 143 -5.35 -6.37 6.62
C LYS A 143 -4.03 -7.01 7.04
N LEU A 144 -3.51 -7.97 6.26
CA LEU A 144 -2.22 -8.59 6.53
C LEU A 144 -1.05 -7.61 6.40
N ASP A 145 -1.05 -6.77 5.37
CA ASP A 145 0.02 -5.78 5.19
C ASP A 145 -0.12 -4.58 6.16
N LEU A 146 -1.33 -4.29 6.65
CA LEU A 146 -1.61 -3.27 7.67
C LEU A 146 -1.29 -3.75 9.10
N PHE A 147 -1.12 -5.06 9.30
CA PHE A 147 -0.80 -5.62 10.61
C PHE A 147 0.48 -5.02 11.20
N ILE A 148 1.53 -4.90 10.39
CA ILE A 148 2.84 -4.35 10.81
C ILE A 148 2.74 -2.87 11.24
N PRO A 149 2.24 -1.93 10.42
CA PRO A 149 2.15 -0.53 10.84
C PRO A 149 1.21 -0.34 12.04
N VAL A 150 0.14 -1.13 12.15
CA VAL A 150 -0.77 -1.07 13.30
C VAL A 150 -0.09 -1.59 14.56
N SER A 151 0.59 -2.73 14.51
CA SER A 151 1.28 -3.28 15.69
C SER A 151 2.38 -2.34 16.20
N VAL A 152 3.17 -1.75 15.30
CA VAL A 152 4.16 -0.72 15.63
C VAL A 152 3.50 0.49 16.29
N THR A 153 2.39 0.97 15.72
CA THR A 153 1.64 2.11 16.29
C THR A 153 1.13 1.78 17.70
N VAL A 154 0.58 0.58 17.90
CA VAL A 154 0.12 0.12 19.21
C VAL A 154 1.27 0.09 20.23
N VAL A 155 2.44 -0.43 19.85
CA VAL A 155 3.63 -0.44 20.73
C VAL A 155 4.01 0.98 21.14
N TRP A 156 4.08 1.92 20.19
CA TRP A 156 4.37 3.32 20.49
C TRP A 156 3.34 3.98 21.41
N VAL A 157 2.05 3.71 21.18
CA VAL A 157 0.97 4.23 22.04
C VAL A 157 1.09 3.68 23.45
N VAL A 158 1.36 2.38 23.60
CA VAL A 158 1.58 1.77 24.92
C VAL A 158 2.76 2.41 25.64
N PHE A 159 3.89 2.63 24.95
CA PHE A 159 5.04 3.33 25.52
C PHE A 159 4.73 4.78 25.91
N ALA A 160 4.04 5.53 25.05
CA ALA A 160 3.65 6.90 25.34
C ALA A 160 2.73 6.98 26.56
N LEU A 161 1.73 6.10 26.64
CA LEU A 161 0.83 6.01 27.79
C LEU A 161 1.59 5.62 29.07
N TYR A 162 2.51 4.66 28.98
CA TYR A 162 3.35 4.29 30.11
C TYR A 162 4.10 5.51 30.65
N ILE A 163 4.77 6.28 29.79
CA ILE A 163 5.54 7.47 30.19
C ILE A 163 4.66 8.59 30.75
N LEU A 164 3.43 8.73 30.24
CA LEU A 164 2.46 9.71 30.75
C LEU A 164 1.84 9.32 32.09
N LEU A 165 1.81 8.02 32.43
CA LEU A 165 1.18 7.50 33.65
C LEU A 165 2.19 7.13 34.74
N SER A 166 3.41 6.78 34.37
CA SER A 166 4.48 6.39 35.31
C SER A 166 5.28 7.58 35.86
N HIS A 167 4.94 8.80 35.45
CA HIS A 167 5.52 10.08 35.88
C HIS A 167 4.47 11.17 35.91
#